data_AF-A0A926AR96-F1
#
_entry.id   AF-A0A926AR96-F1
#
_cell.length_a   1.000
_cell.length_b   1.000
_cell.length_c   1.000
_cell.angle_alpha   90.00
_cell.angle_beta   90.00
_cell.angle_gamma   90.00
#
_symmetry.space_group_name_H-M   'P 1'
#
loop_
_entity.id
_entity.type
_entity.pdbx_description
1 polymer ?
#
loop_
_entity_poly.entity_id
_entity_poly.type
_entity_poly.pdbx_seq_one_letter_code
_entity_poly.pdbx_strand_id
1 'polypeptide(L)'
;MKNVRFICRLVLCVAFFAFVQHNVFAQDKGLKDSVYVAVDVMPDYPGGKQEMLKYISKNTRYPKSAVALNIQGRVFVSFVVRMDGSIGYVKIVKGIGGGCDEEAAKVISEMPNWNPGYQGGRPVNVRYTIPINFSLDRNQGFPTEVLLLIDAKEISESEKRNMSEWIPKLSIADVTYLEPKEGEKEYGEKGKNGVVIVTTKK
;
A
#
# COMPACT_ATOMS: atom_id res chain seq x y z
N MET A 1 17.84 75.50 10.98
CA MET A 1 17.31 76.08 9.71
C MET A 1 17.50 75.05 8.59
N LYS A 2 16.39 74.65 7.96
CA LYS A 2 16.24 73.94 6.65
C LYS A 2 16.81 72.50 6.59
N ASN A 3 16.03 71.42 6.69
CA ASN A 3 14.88 70.90 5.91
C ASN A 3 15.27 69.91 4.77
N VAL A 4 14.46 68.85 4.73
CA VAL A 4 13.95 68.02 3.61
C VAL A 4 14.64 66.68 3.23
N ARG A 5 13.78 65.63 3.20
CA ARG A 5 13.79 64.33 2.47
C ARG A 5 14.56 63.21 3.17
N PHE A 6 13.93 62.17 3.73
CA PHE A 6 13.09 61.21 3.02
C PHE A 6 11.92 60.67 3.87
N ILE A 7 10.72 60.88 3.33
CA ILE A 7 9.49 60.15 3.62
C ILE A 7 9.54 58.87 2.78
N CYS A 8 9.15 57.71 3.31
CA CYS A 8 8.04 56.88 2.79
C CYS A 8 8.11 55.43 3.29
N ARG A 9 7.09 55.06 4.07
CA ARG A 9 6.28 53.83 3.96
C ARG A 9 7.04 52.50 4.12
N LEU A 10 6.98 51.84 5.28
CA LEU A 10 5.80 51.16 5.82
C LEU A 10 5.21 50.15 4.83
N VAL A 11 5.48 48.86 5.09
CA VAL A 11 4.61 47.70 4.79
C VAL A 11 4.32 47.42 3.31
N LEU A 12 5.09 46.49 2.72
CA LEU A 12 4.80 45.68 1.51
C LEU A 12 6.06 44.78 1.34
N CYS A 13 6.08 43.51 1.75
CA CYS A 13 5.45 42.39 1.06
C CYS A 13 5.29 41.20 2.02
N VAL A 14 4.20 41.22 2.80
CA VAL A 14 3.53 39.98 3.23
C VAL A 14 2.80 39.45 1.99
N ALA A 15 3.50 38.78 1.06
CA ALA A 15 2.88 38.23 -0.16
C ALA A 15 3.74 37.22 -0.95
N PHE A 16 4.58 36.38 -0.30
CA PHE A 16 5.28 35.31 -1.04
C PHE A 16 5.46 33.96 -0.33
N PHE A 17 4.65 33.66 0.69
CA PHE A 17 4.55 32.29 1.21
C PHE A 17 3.13 32.01 1.75
N ALA A 18 2.12 32.45 1.01
CA ALA A 18 0.71 32.14 1.31
C ALA A 18 0.04 31.38 0.15
N PHE A 19 0.77 30.47 -0.51
CA PHE A 19 0.22 29.69 -1.61
C PHE A 19 0.74 28.25 -1.68
N VAL A 20 0.82 27.55 -0.55
CA VAL A 20 0.70 26.08 -0.52
C VAL A 20 0.12 25.71 0.83
N GLN A 21 -1.20 25.58 0.91
CA GLN A 21 -1.93 24.66 1.82
C GLN A 21 -3.45 24.93 1.77
N HIS A 22 -4.02 25.02 0.57
CA HIS A 22 -5.42 24.63 0.39
C HIS A 22 -5.42 23.37 -0.48
N ASN A 23 -5.35 22.23 0.20
CA ASN A 23 -6.05 20.97 -0.12
C ASN A 23 -5.40 19.83 0.66
N VAL A 24 -5.73 19.71 1.94
CA VAL A 24 -6.04 18.40 2.54
C VAL A 24 -7.07 18.64 3.65
N PHE A 25 -8.32 18.90 3.26
CA PHE A 25 -9.45 18.54 4.13
C PHE A 25 -9.88 17.14 3.74
N ALA A 26 -9.11 16.13 4.14
CA ALA A 26 -9.68 14.82 4.33
C ALA A 26 -10.53 14.91 5.61
N GLN A 27 -11.78 15.38 5.48
CA GLN A 27 -12.75 15.17 6.54
C GLN A 27 -12.97 13.65 6.65
N ASP A 28 -12.36 13.02 7.65
CA ASP A 28 -12.83 11.73 8.15
C ASP A 28 -14.20 11.99 8.81
N LYS A 29 -15.23 12.05 7.97
CA LYS A 29 -16.62 11.93 8.43
C LYS A 29 -16.75 10.50 8.94
N GLY A 30 -16.47 10.31 10.23
CA GLY A 30 -16.79 9.07 10.93
C GLY A 30 -18.22 8.64 10.58
N LEU A 31 -18.37 7.39 10.14
CA LEU A 31 -19.66 6.77 9.78
C LEU A 31 -20.69 7.05 10.88
N LYS A 32 -21.58 8.01 10.63
CA LYS A 32 -22.74 8.27 11.50
C LYS A 32 -23.81 7.18 11.36
N ASP A 33 -23.80 6.47 10.23
CA ASP A 33 -24.78 5.44 9.90
C ASP A 33 -24.23 4.03 10.17
N SER A 34 -25.12 3.11 10.56
CA SER A 34 -24.78 1.71 10.84
C SER A 34 -24.15 1.03 9.61
N VAL A 35 -23.12 0.21 9.87
CA VAL A 35 -22.48 -0.63 8.85
C VAL A 35 -23.05 -2.04 8.93
N TYR A 36 -23.68 -2.48 7.86
CA TYR A 36 -24.26 -3.81 7.73
C TYR A 36 -23.21 -4.82 7.25
N VAL A 37 -23.41 -6.10 7.59
CA VAL A 37 -22.57 -7.21 7.09
C VAL A 37 -23.34 -8.08 6.10
N ALA A 38 -24.68 -8.12 6.24
CA ALA A 38 -25.60 -8.75 5.32
C ALA A 38 -26.80 -7.83 5.14
N VAL A 39 -27.31 -7.78 3.91
CA VAL A 39 -28.43 -6.94 3.49
C VAL A 39 -29.24 -7.66 2.40
N ASP A 40 -30.42 -7.14 2.09
CA ASP A 40 -31.30 -7.69 1.05
C ASP A 40 -30.62 -7.73 -0.34
N VAL A 41 -29.87 -6.68 -0.68
CA VAL A 41 -29.07 -6.60 -1.91
C VAL A 41 -27.64 -6.24 -1.54
N MET A 42 -26.70 -7.17 -1.75
CA MET A 42 -25.29 -6.94 -1.48
C MET A 42 -24.69 -5.92 -2.48
N PRO A 43 -23.70 -5.12 -2.06
CA PRO A 43 -22.93 -4.30 -2.98
C PRO A 43 -22.27 -5.14 -4.07
N ASP A 44 -22.12 -4.57 -5.27
CA ASP A 44 -21.47 -5.24 -6.40
C ASP A 44 -20.55 -4.28 -7.17
N TYR A 45 -19.47 -4.82 -7.71
CA TYR A 45 -18.54 -4.06 -8.53
C TYR A 45 -19.21 -3.72 -9.87
N PRO A 46 -18.94 -2.57 -10.51
CA PRO A 46 -19.50 -2.26 -11.82
C PRO A 46 -19.10 -3.31 -12.87
N GLY A 47 -20.09 -3.97 -13.49
CA GLY A 47 -19.84 -5.10 -14.39
C GLY A 47 -19.63 -6.44 -13.69
N GLY A 48 -19.81 -6.48 -12.36
CA GLY A 48 -19.80 -7.68 -11.55
C GLY A 48 -18.42 -8.22 -11.19
N LYS A 49 -18.43 -9.38 -10.53
CA LYS A 49 -17.23 -10.03 -9.97
C LYS A 49 -16.11 -10.27 -10.99
N GLN A 50 -16.42 -10.57 -12.25
CA GLN A 50 -15.38 -10.83 -13.25
C GLN A 50 -14.58 -9.57 -13.59
N GLU A 51 -15.25 -8.42 -13.76
CA GLU A 51 -14.59 -7.15 -14.01
C GLU A 51 -13.78 -6.69 -12.80
N MET A 52 -14.27 -6.95 -11.59
CA MET A 52 -13.51 -6.72 -10.37
C MET A 52 -12.19 -7.51 -10.35
N LEU A 53 -12.23 -8.80 -10.70
CA LEU A 53 -11.01 -9.62 -10.74
C LEU A 53 -10.04 -9.15 -11.82
N LYS A 54 -10.53 -8.72 -12.99
CA LYS A 54 -9.70 -8.10 -14.03
C LYS A 54 -9.06 -6.80 -13.54
N TYR A 55 -9.83 -5.95 -12.85
CA TYR A 55 -9.33 -4.73 -12.25
C TYR A 55 -8.21 -5.02 -11.25
N ILE A 56 -8.43 -5.94 -10.32
CA ILE A 56 -7.43 -6.33 -9.33
C ILE A 56 -6.17 -6.84 -10.05
N SER A 57 -6.31 -7.81 -10.95
CA SER A 57 -5.16 -8.37 -11.68
C SER A 57 -4.38 -7.33 -12.48
N LYS A 58 -5.05 -6.31 -13.03
CA LYS A 58 -4.42 -5.26 -13.83
C LYS A 58 -3.68 -4.23 -12.97
N ASN A 59 -4.19 -3.94 -11.77
CA ASN A 59 -3.70 -2.86 -10.93
C ASN A 59 -2.79 -3.34 -9.80
N THR A 60 -2.85 -4.61 -9.41
CA THR A 60 -1.97 -5.20 -8.40
C THR A 60 -0.54 -5.33 -8.94
N ARG A 61 0.40 -4.73 -8.22
CA ARG A 61 1.85 -4.85 -8.47
C ARG A 61 2.48 -5.73 -7.40
N TYR A 62 3.14 -6.81 -7.80
CA TYR A 62 3.86 -7.64 -6.83
C TYR A 62 5.05 -6.87 -6.25
N PRO A 63 5.11 -6.65 -4.92
CA PRO A 63 6.25 -5.95 -4.31
C PRO A 63 7.55 -6.72 -4.53
N LYS A 64 8.63 -6.03 -4.91
CA LYS A 64 9.93 -6.66 -5.18
C LYS A 64 10.51 -7.37 -3.97
N SER A 65 10.30 -6.84 -2.77
CA SER A 65 10.62 -7.46 -1.49
C SER A 65 9.92 -8.83 -1.34
N ALA A 66 8.62 -8.90 -1.63
CA ALA A 66 7.87 -10.15 -1.58
C ALA A 66 8.30 -11.15 -2.67
N VAL A 67 8.66 -10.66 -3.87
CA VAL A 67 9.26 -11.51 -4.93
C VAL A 67 10.58 -12.11 -4.42
N ALA A 68 11.47 -11.28 -3.89
CA ALA A 68 12.80 -11.72 -3.47
C ALA A 68 12.79 -12.70 -2.30
N LEU A 69 11.81 -12.57 -1.39
CA LEU A 69 11.63 -13.49 -0.27
C LEU A 69 10.66 -14.64 -0.58
N ASN A 70 10.14 -14.73 -1.81
CA ASN A 70 9.11 -15.71 -2.23
C ASN A 70 7.91 -15.77 -1.28
N ILE A 71 7.50 -14.60 -0.80
CA ILE A 71 6.31 -14.45 0.04
C ILE A 71 5.11 -14.58 -0.89
N GLN A 72 4.29 -15.59 -0.67
CA GLN A 72 3.08 -15.87 -1.45
C GLN A 72 1.89 -16.13 -0.52
N GLY A 73 0.68 -15.93 -1.04
CA GLY A 73 -0.54 -16.29 -0.32
C GLY A 73 -1.70 -15.34 -0.61
N ARG A 74 -2.68 -15.35 0.29
CA ARG A 74 -3.90 -14.55 0.17
C ARG A 74 -3.94 -13.47 1.24
N VAL A 75 -4.04 -12.22 0.79
CA VAL A 75 -4.33 -11.07 1.65
C VAL A 75 -5.83 -10.85 1.69
N PHE A 76 -6.40 -10.78 2.88
CA PHE A 76 -7.82 -10.52 3.08
C PHE A 76 -8.03 -9.06 3.47
N VAL A 77 -8.69 -8.31 2.60
CA VAL A 77 -8.96 -6.88 2.79
C VAL A 77 -10.43 -6.68 3.08
N SER A 78 -10.74 -6.06 4.21
CA SER A 78 -12.08 -5.62 4.61
C SER A 78 -12.23 -4.14 4.34
N PHE A 79 -13.36 -3.73 3.78
CA PHE A 79 -13.67 -2.34 3.50
C PHE A 79 -15.18 -2.11 3.59
N VAL A 80 -15.60 -0.85 3.56
CA VAL A 80 -17.01 -0.47 3.55
C VAL A 80 -17.34 0.15 2.20
N VAL A 81 -18.31 -0.43 1.52
CA VAL A 81 -18.99 0.22 0.39
C VAL A 81 -20.05 1.14 0.98
N ARG A 82 -19.93 2.43 0.69
CA ARG A 82 -20.83 3.45 1.21
C ARG A 82 -22.12 3.53 0.38
N MET A 83 -23.11 4.25 0.91
CA MET A 83 -24.40 4.48 0.24
C MET A 83 -24.29 5.13 -1.14
N ASP A 84 -23.21 5.87 -1.39
CA ASP A 84 -22.89 6.51 -2.68
C ASP A 84 -22.02 5.63 -3.60
N GLY A 85 -21.72 4.40 -3.19
CA GLY A 85 -20.86 3.47 -3.89
C GLY A 85 -19.36 3.67 -3.63
N SER A 86 -18.94 4.74 -2.96
CA SER A 86 -17.52 4.96 -2.66
C SER A 86 -17.00 3.95 -1.64
N ILE A 87 -15.71 3.62 -1.74
CA ILE A 87 -15.04 2.73 -0.79
C ILE A 87 -14.40 3.55 0.33
N GLY A 88 -14.52 3.05 1.57
CA GLY A 88 -13.82 3.60 2.71
C GLY A 88 -13.50 2.53 3.76
N TYR A 89 -12.82 2.94 4.83
CA TYR A 89 -12.52 2.07 5.99
C TYR A 89 -11.80 0.77 5.61
N VAL A 90 -10.85 0.87 4.67
CA VAL A 90 -10.04 -0.25 4.22
C VAL A 90 -9.13 -0.73 5.36
N LYS A 91 -9.14 -2.04 5.63
CA LYS A 91 -8.40 -2.70 6.71
C LYS A 91 -7.92 -4.07 6.25
N ILE A 92 -6.68 -4.39 6.61
CA ILE A 92 -6.15 -5.74 6.43
C ILE A 92 -6.65 -6.63 7.57
N VAL A 93 -7.41 -7.67 7.22
CA VAL A 93 -7.92 -8.67 8.17
C VAL A 93 -6.89 -9.78 8.38
N LYS A 94 -6.26 -10.20 7.28
CA LYS A 94 -5.18 -11.18 7.28
C LYS A 94 -4.19 -10.83 6.19
N GLY A 95 -2.97 -10.54 6.61
CA GLY A 95 -1.87 -10.20 5.71
C GLY A 95 -0.94 -11.39 5.44
N ILE A 96 -0.04 -11.19 4.48
CA ILE A 96 1.11 -12.06 4.20
C ILE A 96 2.45 -11.32 4.36
N GLY A 97 2.42 -9.99 4.54
CA GLY A 97 3.62 -9.17 4.70
C GLY A 97 4.39 -8.95 3.39
N GLY A 98 5.63 -8.44 3.51
CA GLY A 98 6.52 -8.18 2.37
C GLY A 98 6.07 -7.05 1.45
N GLY A 99 5.19 -6.15 1.90
CA GLY A 99 4.61 -5.08 1.07
C GLY A 99 3.30 -5.46 0.38
N CYS A 100 2.89 -6.75 0.43
CA CYS A 100 1.69 -7.22 -0.25
C CYS A 100 0.41 -6.69 0.42
N ASP A 101 0.46 -6.43 1.71
CA ASP A 101 -0.66 -5.96 2.50
C ASP A 101 -1.00 -4.51 2.14
N GLU A 102 0.03 -3.67 2.05
CA GLU A 102 -0.05 -2.27 1.65
C GLU A 102 -0.54 -2.14 0.21
N GLU A 103 0.02 -2.95 -0.70
CA GLU A 103 -0.41 -2.98 -2.09
C GLU A 103 -1.88 -3.42 -2.22
N ALA A 104 -2.28 -4.46 -1.49
CA ALA A 104 -3.67 -4.92 -1.47
C ALA A 104 -4.62 -3.84 -0.97
N ALA A 105 -4.27 -3.15 0.12
CA ALA A 105 -5.06 -2.02 0.63
C ALA A 105 -5.15 -0.89 -0.40
N LYS A 106 -4.04 -0.54 -1.05
CA LYS A 106 -3.97 0.49 -2.10
C LYS A 106 -4.92 0.17 -3.26
N VAL A 107 -4.82 -1.03 -3.84
CA VAL A 107 -5.64 -1.45 -4.99
C VAL A 107 -7.13 -1.39 -4.66
N ILE A 108 -7.53 -1.82 -3.45
CA ILE A 108 -8.93 -1.73 -2.99
C ILE A 108 -9.35 -0.27 -2.82
N SER A 109 -8.50 0.58 -2.24
CA SER A 109 -8.83 1.99 -1.99
C SER A 109 -8.98 2.82 -3.28
N GLU A 110 -8.31 2.40 -4.36
CA GLU A 110 -8.33 3.07 -5.67
C GLU A 110 -9.45 2.57 -6.59
N MET A 111 -10.26 1.59 -6.16
CA MET A 111 -11.35 1.06 -6.98
C MET A 111 -12.37 2.16 -7.36
N PRO A 112 -13.00 2.04 -8.54
CA PRO A 112 -14.12 2.91 -8.91
C PRO A 112 -15.31 2.71 -7.95
N ASN A 113 -16.27 3.62 -8.00
CA ASN A 113 -17.50 3.50 -7.23
C ASN A 113 -18.24 2.19 -7.55
N TRP A 114 -18.71 1.52 -6.51
CA TRP A 114 -19.49 0.29 -6.56
C TRP A 114 -20.99 0.58 -6.65
N ASN A 115 -21.76 -0.43 -7.03
CA ASN A 115 -23.19 -0.44 -6.79
C ASN A 115 -23.41 -0.62 -5.28
N PRO A 116 -24.13 0.30 -4.60
CA PRO A 116 -24.31 0.22 -3.15
C PRO A 116 -25.19 -0.97 -2.77
N GLY A 117 -25.08 -1.40 -1.52
CA GLY A 117 -26.00 -2.39 -0.96
C GLY A 117 -27.32 -1.74 -0.55
N TYR A 118 -28.41 -2.50 -0.58
CA TYR A 118 -29.75 -2.03 -0.20
C TYR A 118 -30.35 -2.88 0.92
N GLN A 119 -30.94 -2.21 1.90
CA GLN A 119 -31.77 -2.80 2.94
C GLN A 119 -33.13 -2.09 2.98
N GLY A 120 -34.22 -2.84 2.86
CA GLY A 120 -35.56 -2.25 2.84
C GLY A 120 -35.74 -1.21 1.73
N GLY A 121 -35.10 -1.43 0.57
CA GLY A 121 -35.14 -0.52 -0.57
C GLY A 121 -34.33 0.77 -0.43
N ARG A 122 -33.55 0.93 0.64
CA ARG A 122 -32.68 2.11 0.85
C ARG A 122 -31.22 1.73 0.75
N PRO A 123 -30.36 2.55 0.12
CA PRO A 123 -28.92 2.31 0.11
C PRO A 123 -28.38 2.39 1.53
N VAL A 124 -27.48 1.49 1.89
CA VAL A 124 -26.85 1.42 3.23
C VAL A 124 -25.35 1.16 3.11
N ASN A 125 -24.61 1.51 4.16
CA ASN A 125 -23.19 1.19 4.25
C ASN A 125 -23.01 -0.31 4.54
N VAL A 126 -22.24 -1.00 3.72
CA VAL A 126 -22.05 -2.46 3.86
C VAL A 126 -20.56 -2.79 3.94
N ARG A 127 -20.19 -3.60 4.92
CA ARG A 127 -18.85 -4.17 5.04
C ARG A 127 -18.69 -5.34 4.08
N TYR A 128 -17.61 -5.33 3.32
CA TYR A 128 -17.27 -6.36 2.36
C TYR A 128 -15.82 -6.79 2.56
N THR A 129 -15.51 -8.07 2.29
CA THR A 129 -14.16 -8.62 2.42
C THR A 129 -13.77 -9.35 1.15
N ILE A 130 -12.64 -8.98 0.56
CA ILE A 130 -12.09 -9.61 -0.66
C ILE A 130 -10.75 -10.28 -0.35
N PRO A 131 -10.55 -11.55 -0.77
CA PRO A 131 -9.23 -12.15 -0.83
C PRO A 131 -8.50 -11.73 -2.13
N ILE A 132 -7.32 -11.14 -2.00
CA ILE A 132 -6.39 -10.87 -3.11
C ILE A 132 -5.28 -11.91 -3.07
N ASN A 133 -5.04 -12.60 -4.19
CA ASN A 133 -4.06 -13.67 -4.29
C ASN A 133 -2.74 -13.15 -4.86
N PHE A 134 -1.66 -13.31 -4.10
CA PHE A 134 -0.28 -13.09 -4.53
C PHE A 134 0.36 -14.46 -4.76
N SER A 135 0.63 -14.78 -6.02
CA SER A 135 1.28 -16.02 -6.43
C SER A 135 2.35 -15.70 -7.46
N LEU A 136 3.56 -16.22 -7.27
CA LEU A 136 4.65 -16.14 -8.25
C LEU A 136 4.63 -17.45 -9.04
N ASP A 137 4.68 -17.32 -10.36
CA ASP A 137 4.94 -18.47 -11.22
C ASP A 137 6.34 -18.99 -10.94
N ARG A 138 6.51 -20.31 -10.91
CA ARG A 138 7.80 -20.97 -10.65
C ARG A 138 8.91 -20.56 -11.63
N ASN A 139 8.55 -19.99 -12.78
CA ASN A 139 9.45 -19.48 -13.82
C ASN A 139 9.72 -17.97 -13.75
N GLN A 140 8.99 -17.21 -12.91
CA GLN A 140 9.41 -15.86 -12.55
C GLN A 140 10.46 -15.98 -11.45
N GLY A 141 11.64 -16.44 -11.87
CA GLY A 141 12.75 -16.77 -11.00
C GLY A 141 13.06 -15.63 -10.05
N PHE A 142 13.42 -15.99 -8.82
CA PHE A 142 14.21 -15.13 -7.97
C PHE A 142 15.30 -14.48 -8.82
N PRO A 143 15.53 -13.17 -8.75
CA PRO A 143 16.86 -12.68 -9.03
C PRO A 143 17.73 -13.27 -7.92
N THR A 144 18.26 -14.47 -8.16
CA THR A 144 19.15 -15.21 -7.24
C THR A 144 20.38 -14.40 -6.82
N GLU A 145 20.60 -13.26 -7.46
CA GLU A 145 21.74 -12.40 -7.27
C GLU A 145 21.46 -11.15 -6.42
N VAL A 146 20.28 -11.02 -5.78
CA VAL A 146 20.06 -9.92 -4.82
C VAL A 146 20.86 -10.15 -3.54
N LEU A 147 21.43 -9.06 -3.00
CA LEU A 147 22.05 -9.07 -1.69
C LEU A 147 20.93 -9.17 -0.63
N LEU A 148 21.02 -10.15 0.27
CA LEU A 148 20.06 -10.33 1.36
C LEU A 148 20.74 -10.03 2.70
N LEU A 149 20.14 -9.10 3.45
CA LEU A 149 20.57 -8.70 4.78
C LEU A 149 19.46 -9.03 5.78
N ILE A 150 19.80 -9.69 6.88
CA ILE A 150 18.89 -9.87 8.02
C ILE A 150 19.52 -9.19 9.22
N ASP A 151 18.83 -8.21 9.81
CA ASP A 151 19.33 -7.43 10.94
C ASP A 151 20.77 -6.90 10.70
N ALA A 152 20.99 -6.37 9.48
CA ALA A 152 22.26 -5.88 8.95
C ALA A 152 23.36 -6.94 8.71
N LYS A 153 23.08 -8.23 8.87
CA LYS A 153 24.00 -9.32 8.56
C LYS A 153 23.76 -9.85 7.15
N GLU A 154 24.81 -9.88 6.33
CA GLU A 154 24.77 -10.52 5.00
C GLU A 154 24.58 -12.03 5.15
N ILE A 155 23.62 -12.56 4.38
CA ILE A 155 23.33 -13.99 4.33
C ILE A 155 24.12 -14.63 3.19
N SER A 156 24.86 -15.70 3.51
CA SER A 156 25.64 -16.42 2.50
C SER A 156 24.75 -17.13 1.48
N GLU A 157 25.26 -17.33 0.27
CA GLU A 157 24.54 -18.06 -0.79
C GLU A 157 24.10 -19.47 -0.36
N SER A 158 24.90 -20.15 0.49
CA SER A 158 24.51 -21.44 1.06
C SER A 158 23.30 -21.35 1.98
N GLU A 159 23.19 -20.29 2.79
CA GLU A 159 22.05 -20.05 3.68
C GLU A 159 20.80 -19.63 2.88
N LYS A 160 20.97 -18.90 1.77
CA LYS A 160 19.89 -18.54 0.84
C LYS A 160 19.25 -19.76 0.16
N ARG A 161 20.00 -20.85 -0.09
CA ARG A 161 19.44 -22.07 -0.73
C ARG A 161 18.32 -22.71 0.08
N ASN A 162 18.36 -22.61 1.40
CA ASN A 162 17.36 -23.18 2.30
C ASN A 162 16.41 -22.10 2.86
N MET A 163 16.34 -20.95 2.19
CA MET A 163 15.59 -19.77 2.63
C MET A 163 14.10 -20.02 2.85
N SER A 164 13.48 -20.89 2.04
CA SER A 164 12.09 -21.30 2.20
C SER A 164 11.80 -22.02 3.53
N GLU A 165 12.81 -22.60 4.18
CA GLU A 165 12.63 -23.32 5.44
C GLU A 165 12.67 -22.42 6.67
N TRP A 166 13.45 -21.33 6.61
CA TRP A 166 13.68 -20.47 7.78
C TRP A 166 12.99 -19.11 7.69
N ILE A 167 12.73 -18.54 6.50
CA ILE A 167 11.97 -17.29 6.37
C ILE A 167 10.61 -17.37 7.08
N PRO A 168 9.79 -18.44 6.90
CA PRO A 168 8.50 -18.53 7.57
C PRO A 168 8.60 -18.59 9.11
N LYS A 169 9.78 -18.93 9.64
CA LYS A 169 10.03 -18.99 11.09
C LYS A 169 10.49 -17.64 11.66
N LEU A 170 10.83 -16.67 10.81
CA LEU A 170 11.22 -15.35 11.25
C LEU A 170 10.00 -14.51 11.63
N SER A 171 10.11 -13.85 12.79
CA SER A 171 9.19 -12.79 13.18
C SER A 171 9.59 -11.50 12.45
N ILE A 172 9.21 -11.37 11.18
CA ILE A 172 9.55 -10.22 10.34
C ILE A 172 8.86 -8.96 10.89
N ALA A 173 9.65 -7.91 11.15
CA ALA A 173 9.17 -6.58 11.49
C ALA A 173 8.98 -5.73 10.24
N ASP A 174 9.97 -5.72 9.34
CA ASP A 174 9.96 -4.93 8.12
C ASP A 174 10.79 -5.61 7.02
N VAL A 175 10.43 -5.33 5.76
CA VAL A 175 11.21 -5.74 4.59
C VAL A 175 11.34 -4.55 3.65
N THR A 176 12.57 -4.08 3.46
CA THR A 176 12.90 -2.99 2.56
C THR A 176 13.65 -3.54 1.33
N TYR A 177 13.30 -3.03 0.14
CA TYR A 177 14.03 -3.31 -1.10
C TYR A 177 14.69 -2.03 -1.60
N LEU A 178 16.03 -2.05 -1.74
CA LEU A 178 16.79 -1.00 -2.40
C LEU A 178 16.91 -1.31 -3.88
N GLU A 179 16.57 -0.33 -4.71
CA GLU A 179 16.71 -0.43 -6.15
C GLU A 179 18.19 -0.60 -6.55
N PRO A 180 18.52 -1.26 -7.67
CA PRO A 180 19.88 -1.48 -8.13
C PRO A 180 20.82 -0.27 -8.02
N LYS A 181 20.35 0.93 -8.38
CA LYS A 181 21.16 2.16 -8.30
C LYS A 181 21.50 2.57 -6.86
N GLU A 182 20.56 2.38 -5.94
CA GLU A 182 20.72 2.68 -4.53
C GLU A 182 21.56 1.61 -3.84
N GLY A 183 21.28 0.34 -4.15
CA GLY A 183 22.04 -0.81 -3.71
C GLY A 183 23.50 -0.74 -4.12
N GLU A 184 23.79 -0.39 -5.38
CA GLU A 184 25.16 -0.20 -5.87
C GLU A 184 25.87 0.95 -5.17
N LYS A 185 25.15 2.04 -4.90
CA LYS A 185 25.70 3.20 -4.16
C LYS A 185 26.08 2.85 -2.73
N GLU A 186 25.31 2.01 -2.04
CA GLU A 186 25.50 1.70 -0.63
C GLU A 186 26.36 0.44 -0.39
N TYR A 187 26.20 -0.58 -1.23
CA TYR A 187 26.81 -1.91 -1.08
C TYR A 187 27.76 -2.29 -2.22
N GLY A 188 28.04 -1.37 -3.15
CA GLY A 188 28.98 -1.58 -4.26
C GLY A 188 28.50 -2.67 -5.21
N GLU A 189 29.45 -3.46 -5.75
CA GLU A 189 29.13 -4.49 -6.76
C GLU A 189 28.12 -5.53 -6.26
N LYS A 190 28.09 -5.83 -4.95
CA LYS A 190 27.12 -6.77 -4.37
C LYS A 190 25.68 -6.25 -4.45
N GLY A 191 25.49 -4.93 -4.47
CA GLY A 191 24.18 -4.30 -4.54
C GLY A 191 23.68 -4.00 -5.95
N LYS A 192 24.45 -4.33 -7.00
CA LYS A 192 24.13 -4.00 -8.40
C LYS A 192 22.82 -4.61 -8.92
N ASN A 193 22.34 -5.66 -8.28
CA ASN A 193 21.08 -6.33 -8.61
C ASN A 193 19.93 -5.94 -7.65
N GLY A 194 20.18 -4.99 -6.75
CA GLY A 194 19.29 -4.61 -5.66
C GLY A 194 19.61 -5.32 -4.36
N VAL A 195 19.07 -4.79 -3.27
CA VAL A 195 19.34 -5.26 -1.90
C VAL A 195 18.03 -5.43 -1.16
N VAL A 196 17.86 -6.56 -0.48
CA VAL A 196 16.72 -6.85 0.38
C VAL A 196 17.20 -6.82 1.82
N ILE A 197 16.59 -5.94 2.61
CA ILE A 197 16.88 -5.77 4.02
C ILE A 197 15.67 -6.25 4.80
N VAL A 198 15.86 -7.31 5.58
CA VAL A 198 14.86 -7.88 6.48
C VAL A 198 15.23 -7.47 7.91
N THR A 199 14.29 -6.84 8.60
CA THR A 199 14.42 -6.51 10.03
C THR A 199 13.48 -7.42 10.81
N THR A 200 13.97 -8.03 11.89
CA THR A 200 13.15 -8.91 12.75
C THR A 200 12.61 -8.18 13.98
N LYS A 201 11.50 -8.66 14.53
CA LYS A 201 10.97 -8.20 15.82
C LYS A 201 11.87 -8.77 16.92
N LYS A 202 12.55 -7.88 17.64
CA LYS A 202 13.33 -8.25 18.84
C LYS A 202 12.43 -8.69 19.98
#